data_AF-A0A4U8S338-F1
#
_entry.id   AF-A0A4U8S338-F1
#
_cell.length_a   1.000
_cell.length_b   1.000
_cell.length_c   1.000
_cell.angle_alpha   90.00
_cell.angle_beta   90.00
_cell.angle_gamma   90.00
#
_symmetry.space_group_name_H-M   'P 1'
#
loop_
_entity.id
_entity.type
_entity.pdbx_description
1 polymer ?
#
loop_
_entity_poly.entity_id
_entity_poly.type
_entity_poly.pdbx_seq_one_letter_code
_entity_poly.pdbx_strand_id
1 'polypeptide(L)'
;MAKNLALFIDCDRLEAAFMTLIFDYLQNEGYNVCVKRAYITKDNLDTWYNQLDRHYFGISIGNSQANNNMRLSVDVSKALYSGNYDSIAIASNYREFGILASEIRAKGLEALCFYQFSKGNEAFLKRAYNIIYNLEPKNVSDQTSEIIPTDDMLDMFASALEGLDTQTLGEKIGNQTATKKPRATKSTKTATTKKK
;
A
#
# COMPACT_ATOMS: atom_id res chain seq x y z
N MET A 1 4.88 21.55 -18.44
CA MET A 1 5.74 20.54 -19.10
C MET A 1 5.30 19.17 -18.60
N ALA A 2 5.31 18.14 -19.45
CA ALA A 2 4.93 16.78 -19.05
C ALA A 2 5.95 16.21 -18.06
N LYS A 3 5.49 15.55 -16.99
CA LYS A 3 6.35 14.94 -15.97
C LYS A 3 6.95 13.64 -16.50
N ASN A 4 8.27 13.49 -16.47
CA ASN A 4 8.95 12.28 -16.89
C ASN A 4 8.75 11.16 -15.86
N LEU A 5 8.26 10.00 -16.30
CA LEU A 5 7.88 8.89 -15.44
C LEU A 5 8.54 7.57 -15.86
N ALA A 6 9.04 6.80 -14.88
CA ALA A 6 9.44 5.42 -15.05
C ALA A 6 8.36 4.46 -14.53
N LEU A 7 7.92 3.52 -15.38
CA LEU A 7 6.85 2.56 -15.08
C LEU A 7 7.40 1.13 -14.94
N PHE A 8 7.11 0.50 -13.82
CA PHE A 8 7.46 -0.88 -13.50
C PHE A 8 6.19 -1.70 -13.21
N ILE A 9 5.97 -2.79 -13.95
CA ILE A 9 4.78 -3.63 -13.82
C ILE A 9 5.16 -5.02 -13.34
N ASP A 10 4.52 -5.45 -12.26
CA ASP A 10 4.55 -6.83 -11.74
C ASP A 10 3.38 -7.61 -12.35
N CYS A 11 3.61 -8.24 -13.50
CA CYS A 11 2.57 -8.88 -14.30
C CYS A 11 1.92 -10.08 -13.61
N ASP A 12 2.63 -10.71 -12.68
CA ASP A 12 2.12 -11.86 -11.92
C ASP A 12 1.17 -11.43 -10.77
N ARG A 13 1.10 -10.13 -10.46
CA ARG A 13 0.22 -9.56 -9.42
C ARG A 13 -1.00 -8.84 -9.97
N LEU A 14 -1.07 -8.68 -11.28
CA LEU A 14 -2.12 -7.93 -11.97
C LEU A 14 -2.69 -8.75 -13.12
N GLU A 15 -3.85 -8.33 -13.63
CA GLU A 15 -4.41 -8.89 -14.86
C GLU A 15 -4.07 -8.00 -16.05
N ALA A 16 -3.69 -8.64 -17.17
CA ALA A 16 -3.29 -7.95 -18.40
C ALA A 16 -4.37 -7.01 -18.95
N ALA A 17 -5.64 -7.26 -18.65
CA ALA A 17 -6.78 -6.44 -19.06
C ALA A 17 -6.69 -4.98 -18.56
N PHE A 18 -5.97 -4.74 -17.45
CA PHE A 18 -5.86 -3.41 -16.86
C PHE A 18 -4.75 -2.53 -17.47
N MET A 19 -3.99 -3.04 -18.45
CA MET A 19 -2.90 -2.29 -19.08
C MET A 19 -3.39 -0.96 -19.68
N THR A 20 -4.53 -0.98 -20.37
CA THR A 20 -5.09 0.24 -20.99
C THR A 20 -5.40 1.31 -19.95
N LEU A 21 -5.98 0.93 -18.79
CA LEU A 21 -6.32 1.89 -17.73
C LEU A 21 -5.08 2.56 -17.13
N ILE A 22 -3.95 1.85 -17.03
CA ILE A 22 -2.68 2.43 -16.58
C ILE A 22 -2.25 3.54 -17.55
N PHE A 23 -2.27 3.28 -18.86
CA PHE A 23 -1.84 4.25 -19.85
C PHE A 23 -2.82 5.41 -20.00
N ASP A 24 -4.13 5.15 -19.95
CA ASP A 24 -5.16 6.19 -19.99
C ASP A 24 -4.97 7.17 -18.83
N TYR A 25 -4.78 6.66 -17.61
CA TYR A 25 -4.49 7.50 -16.45
C TYR A 25 -3.22 8.33 -16.65
N LEU A 26 -2.12 7.70 -17.05
CA LEU A 26 -0.84 8.38 -17.23
C LEU A 26 -0.92 9.49 -18.30
N GLN A 27 -1.63 9.23 -19.40
CA GLN A 27 -1.84 10.20 -20.46
C GLN A 27 -2.71 11.38 -19.99
N ASN A 28 -3.82 11.09 -19.30
CA ASN A 28 -4.75 12.11 -18.82
C ASN A 28 -4.11 13.05 -17.78
N GLU A 29 -3.22 12.52 -16.94
CA GLU A 29 -2.46 13.29 -15.95
C GLU A 29 -1.21 13.97 -16.53
N GLY A 30 -0.95 13.81 -17.83
CA GLY A 30 0.15 14.49 -18.53
C GLY A 30 1.54 13.94 -18.21
N TYR A 31 1.64 12.65 -17.87
CA TYR A 31 2.93 11.98 -17.71
C TYR A 31 3.54 11.59 -19.06
N ASN A 32 4.86 11.78 -19.18
CA ASN A 32 5.68 11.25 -20.25
C ASN A 32 6.36 9.97 -19.77
N VAL A 33 5.90 8.79 -20.25
CA VAL A 33 6.45 7.51 -19.81
C VAL A 33 7.77 7.20 -20.53
N CYS A 34 8.88 7.48 -19.85
CA CYS A 34 10.23 7.37 -20.41
C CYS A 34 10.80 5.94 -20.39
N VAL A 35 10.42 5.15 -19.38
CA VAL A 35 10.86 3.76 -19.24
C VAL A 35 9.68 2.88 -18.87
N LYS A 36 9.62 1.70 -19.48
CA LYS A 36 8.58 0.69 -19.30
C LYS A 36 9.24 -0.66 -19.10
N ARG A 37 9.12 -1.24 -17.90
CA ARG A 37 9.64 -2.58 -17.60
C ARG A 37 8.56 -3.46 -17.01
N ALA A 38 8.53 -4.70 -17.46
CA ALA A 38 7.58 -5.71 -17.01
C ALA A 38 8.34 -6.91 -16.44
N TYR A 39 7.87 -7.42 -15.30
CA TYR A 39 8.43 -8.56 -14.61
C TYR A 39 7.36 -9.65 -14.57
N ILE A 40 7.69 -10.81 -15.10
CA ILE A 40 6.70 -11.86 -15.37
C ILE A 40 7.31 -13.24 -15.23
N THR A 41 6.55 -14.18 -14.69
CA THR A 41 6.92 -15.59 -14.70
C THR A 41 6.60 -16.21 -16.06
N LYS A 42 7.29 -17.29 -16.43
CA LYS A 42 7.09 -17.96 -17.72
C LYS A 42 5.63 -18.37 -17.93
N ASP A 43 4.94 -18.79 -16.87
CA ASP A 43 3.58 -19.32 -16.93
C ASP A 43 2.52 -18.26 -17.29
N ASN A 44 2.82 -16.98 -17.10
CA ASN A 44 1.90 -15.87 -17.33
C ASN A 44 2.25 -15.08 -18.61
N LEU A 45 3.36 -15.41 -19.28
CA LEU A 45 3.88 -14.65 -20.42
C LEU A 45 2.89 -14.57 -21.56
N ASP A 46 2.26 -15.68 -21.94
CA ASP A 46 1.37 -15.74 -23.10
C ASP A 46 0.14 -14.82 -22.92
N THR A 47 -0.35 -14.68 -21.70
CA THR A 47 -1.48 -13.79 -21.36
C THR A 47 -1.12 -12.31 -21.52
N TRP A 48 0.13 -11.94 -21.24
CA TRP A 48 0.59 -10.56 -21.25
C TRP A 48 1.28 -10.15 -22.55
N TYR A 49 1.81 -11.09 -23.33
CA TYR A 49 2.74 -10.84 -24.43
C TYR A 49 2.21 -9.78 -25.39
N ASN A 50 0.98 -9.92 -25.87
CA ASN A 50 0.36 -8.98 -26.81
C ASN A 50 0.26 -7.55 -26.26
N GLN A 51 -0.02 -7.39 -24.96
CA GLN A 51 -0.10 -6.08 -24.33
C GLN A 51 1.30 -5.48 -24.14
N LEU A 52 2.26 -6.29 -23.69
CA LEU A 52 3.64 -5.83 -23.48
C LEU A 52 4.32 -5.43 -24.79
N ASP A 53 4.11 -6.21 -25.85
CA ASP A 53 4.64 -5.95 -27.20
C ASP A 53 4.04 -4.66 -27.79
N ARG A 54 2.71 -4.52 -27.74
CA ARG A 54 1.99 -3.31 -28.21
C ARG A 54 2.53 -2.02 -27.58
N HIS A 55 2.92 -2.08 -26.31
CA HIS A 55 3.40 -0.92 -25.56
C HIS A 55 4.93 -0.84 -25.47
N TYR A 56 5.67 -1.70 -26.18
CA TYR A 56 7.13 -1.74 -26.26
C TYR A 56 7.81 -1.84 -24.88
N PHE A 57 7.36 -2.78 -24.04
CA PHE A 57 7.98 -3.02 -22.73
C PHE A 57 9.32 -3.75 -22.85
N GLY A 58 10.28 -3.37 -21.99
CA GLY A 58 11.40 -4.25 -21.67
C GLY A 58 10.92 -5.37 -20.74
N ILE A 59 10.93 -6.62 -21.23
CA ILE A 59 10.41 -7.78 -20.49
C ILE A 59 11.54 -8.49 -19.76
N SER A 60 11.39 -8.69 -18.45
CA SER A 60 12.24 -9.58 -17.64
C SER A 60 11.44 -10.82 -17.25
N ILE A 61 11.81 -11.96 -17.82
CA ILE A 61 11.25 -13.26 -17.45
C ILE A 61 12.05 -13.82 -16.26
N GLY A 62 11.34 -14.14 -15.19
CA GLY A 62 11.89 -14.78 -13.99
C GLY A 62 11.39 -16.20 -13.79
N ASN A 63 12.16 -16.98 -13.05
CA ASN A 63 11.81 -18.37 -12.71
C ASN A 63 10.92 -18.47 -11.46
N SER A 64 10.75 -17.38 -10.72
CA SER A 64 9.87 -17.30 -9.54
C SER A 64 9.44 -15.86 -9.26
N GLN A 65 8.35 -15.70 -8.51
CA GLN A 65 7.90 -14.39 -8.03
C GLN A 65 8.98 -13.67 -7.22
N ALA A 66 9.72 -14.39 -6.38
CA ALA A 66 10.77 -13.79 -5.55
C ALA A 66 11.90 -13.19 -6.42
N ASN A 67 12.28 -13.87 -7.50
CA ASN A 67 13.26 -13.34 -8.45
C ASN A 67 12.73 -12.08 -9.16
N ASN A 68 11.46 -12.07 -9.57
CA ASN A 68 10.82 -10.91 -10.19
C ASN A 68 10.77 -9.72 -9.23
N ASN A 69 10.34 -9.95 -7.99
CA ASN A 69 10.29 -8.92 -6.96
C ASN A 69 11.67 -8.30 -6.70
N MET A 70 12.71 -9.13 -6.63
CA MET A 70 14.10 -8.65 -6.45
C MET A 70 14.56 -7.82 -7.66
N ARG A 71 14.34 -8.30 -8.89
CA ARG A 71 14.74 -7.59 -10.11
C ARG A 71 14.01 -6.26 -10.26
N LEU A 72 12.71 -6.24 -9.98
CA LEU A 72 11.90 -5.01 -9.96
C LEU A 72 12.46 -4.03 -8.95
N SER A 73 12.74 -4.48 -7.72
CA SER A 73 13.31 -3.62 -6.67
C SER A 73 14.65 -3.02 -7.08
N VAL A 74 15.52 -3.82 -7.71
CA VAL A 74 16.82 -3.36 -8.21
C VAL A 74 16.65 -2.32 -9.32
N ASP A 75 15.75 -2.54 -10.28
CA ASP A 75 15.57 -1.60 -11.39
C ASP A 75 14.84 -0.32 -10.97
N VAL A 76 13.90 -0.39 -10.02
CA VAL A 76 13.34 0.80 -9.36
C VAL A 76 14.43 1.59 -8.65
N SER A 77 15.33 0.91 -7.93
CA SER A 77 16.47 1.57 -7.28
C SER A 77 17.39 2.23 -8.30
N LYS A 78 17.68 1.58 -9.43
CA LYS A 78 18.46 2.20 -10.51
C LYS A 78 17.77 3.42 -11.10
N ALA A 79 16.46 3.38 -11.31
CA ALA A 79 15.71 4.55 -11.77
C ALA A 79 15.73 5.69 -10.75
N LEU A 80 15.67 5.38 -9.46
CA LEU A 80 15.75 6.36 -8.39
C LEU A 80 17.12 7.06 -8.30
N TYR A 81 18.21 6.32 -8.48
CA TYR A 81 19.57 6.85 -8.24
C TYR A 81 20.33 7.27 -9.51
N SER A 82 19.93 6.78 -10.67
CA SER A 82 20.62 7.03 -11.95
C SER A 82 19.68 7.54 -13.04
N GLY A 83 18.37 7.56 -12.80
CA GLY A 83 17.39 8.09 -13.72
C GLY A 83 17.26 9.61 -13.65
N ASN A 84 16.64 10.18 -14.67
CA ASN A 84 16.20 11.57 -14.69
C ASN A 84 14.67 11.58 -14.86
N TYR A 85 13.97 11.34 -13.75
CA TYR A 85 12.52 11.22 -13.69
C TYR A 85 11.96 12.12 -12.60
N ASP A 86 10.79 12.67 -12.85
CA ASP A 86 10.00 13.40 -11.86
C ASP A 86 9.17 12.42 -11.00
N SER A 87 8.91 11.22 -11.54
CA SER A 87 7.98 10.26 -10.95
C SER A 87 8.36 8.81 -11.25
N ILE A 88 8.03 7.91 -10.31
CA ILE A 88 8.20 6.47 -10.48
C ILE A 88 6.88 5.79 -10.13
N ALA A 89 6.36 5.00 -11.08
CA ALA A 89 5.16 4.21 -10.91
C ALA A 89 5.47 2.72 -10.76
N ILE A 90 4.83 2.11 -9.76
CA ILE A 90 4.87 0.67 -9.51
C ILE A 90 3.44 0.13 -9.65
N ALA A 91 3.21 -0.70 -10.67
CA ALA A 91 1.96 -1.42 -10.84
C ALA A 91 2.09 -2.81 -10.20
N SER A 92 1.61 -2.96 -8.98
CA SER A 92 1.65 -4.22 -8.22
C SER A 92 0.77 -4.14 -6.97
N ASN A 93 0.27 -5.30 -6.55
CA ASN A 93 -0.38 -5.51 -5.25
C ASN A 93 0.60 -5.97 -4.16
N TYR A 94 1.89 -6.12 -4.46
CA TYR A 94 2.89 -6.58 -3.50
C TYR A 94 3.26 -5.47 -2.51
N ARG A 95 2.80 -5.64 -1.26
CA ARG A 95 2.87 -4.64 -0.19
C ARG A 95 4.30 -4.18 0.11
N GLU A 96 5.25 -5.08 0.02
CA GLU A 96 6.65 -4.87 0.39
C GLU A 96 7.34 -3.83 -0.52
N PHE A 97 6.82 -3.57 -1.72
CA PHE A 97 7.26 -2.44 -2.56
C PHE A 97 6.93 -1.07 -1.95
N GLY A 98 6.09 -1.00 -0.91
CA GLY A 98 5.86 0.25 -0.17
C GLY A 98 7.12 0.83 0.47
N ILE A 99 8.15 0.00 0.73
CA ILE A 99 9.47 0.48 1.16
C ILE A 99 10.13 1.29 0.02
N LEU A 100 10.08 0.79 -1.22
CA LEU A 100 10.60 1.52 -2.38
C LEU A 100 9.85 2.85 -2.57
N ALA A 101 8.52 2.84 -2.41
CA ALA A 101 7.72 4.05 -2.51
C ALA A 101 8.13 5.13 -1.49
N SER A 102 8.46 4.69 -0.28
CA SER A 102 8.93 5.58 0.78
C SER A 102 10.30 6.18 0.45
N GLU A 103 11.22 5.40 -0.11
CA GLU A 103 12.52 5.87 -0.59
C GLU A 103 12.41 6.84 -1.78
N ILE A 104 11.51 6.55 -2.73
CA ILE A 104 11.20 7.45 -3.87
C ILE A 104 10.76 8.81 -3.34
N ARG A 105 9.83 8.82 -2.38
CA ARG A 105 9.33 10.04 -1.73
C ARG A 105 10.41 10.79 -0.96
N ALA A 106 11.27 10.07 -0.23
CA ALA A 106 12.36 10.68 0.52
C ALA A 106 13.38 11.39 -0.38
N LYS A 107 13.51 10.95 -1.65
CA LYS A 107 14.31 11.62 -2.68
C LYS A 107 13.61 12.79 -3.37
N GLY A 108 12.37 13.09 -3.01
CA GLY A 108 11.58 14.18 -3.57
C GLY A 108 10.90 13.84 -4.90
N LEU A 109 10.87 12.56 -5.30
CA LEU A 109 10.14 12.11 -6.49
C LEU A 109 8.71 11.71 -6.11
N GLU A 110 7.81 11.78 -7.08
CA GLU A 110 6.43 11.32 -6.92
C GLU A 110 6.36 9.79 -7.10
N ALA A 111 5.87 9.09 -6.07
CA ALA A 111 5.64 7.64 -6.09
C ALA A 111 4.17 7.34 -6.41
N LEU A 112 3.94 6.64 -7.53
CA LEU A 112 2.61 6.22 -7.97
C LEU A 112 2.45 4.70 -7.80
N CYS A 113 1.26 4.27 -7.38
CA CYS A 113 0.89 2.86 -7.36
C CYS A 113 -0.37 2.58 -8.18
N PHE A 114 -0.27 1.66 -9.13
CA PHE A 114 -1.44 1.06 -9.78
C PHE A 114 -1.71 -0.30 -9.13
N TYR A 115 -2.91 -0.49 -8.60
CA TYR A 115 -3.26 -1.72 -7.87
C TYR A 115 -4.66 -2.20 -8.22
N GLN A 116 -4.86 -3.52 -8.08
CA GLN A 116 -6.20 -4.12 -8.11
C GLN A 116 -6.80 -4.09 -6.72
N PHE A 117 -7.94 -3.42 -6.52
CA PHE A 117 -8.55 -3.30 -5.19
C PHE A 117 -8.86 -4.66 -4.54
N SER A 118 -9.41 -5.62 -5.30
CA SER A 118 -9.73 -6.97 -4.81
C SER A 118 -8.54 -7.73 -4.22
N LYS A 119 -7.30 -7.36 -4.60
CA LYS A 119 -6.05 -8.01 -4.16
C LYS A 119 -5.18 -7.07 -3.31
N GLY A 120 -5.64 -5.86 -3.03
CA GLY A 120 -4.82 -4.77 -2.48
C GLY A 120 -5.14 -4.43 -1.03
N ASN A 121 -4.24 -3.69 -0.40
CA ASN A 121 -4.48 -3.07 0.89
C ASN A 121 -4.39 -1.55 0.74
N GLU A 122 -5.52 -0.92 0.38
CA GLU A 122 -5.58 0.51 0.07
C GLU A 122 -5.06 1.38 1.23
N ALA A 123 -5.42 1.06 2.47
CA ALA A 123 -4.99 1.81 3.65
C ALA A 123 -3.46 1.79 3.84
N PHE A 124 -2.80 0.68 3.48
CA PHE A 124 -1.34 0.62 3.45
C PHE A 124 -0.78 1.43 2.27
N LEU A 125 -1.32 1.25 1.07
CA LEU A 125 -0.82 1.89 -0.14
C LEU A 125 -0.91 3.43 -0.04
N LYS A 126 -2.01 3.98 0.48
CA LYS A 126 -2.17 5.43 0.72
C LYS A 126 -1.12 6.03 1.65
N ARG A 127 -0.57 5.22 2.57
CA ARG A 127 0.50 5.69 3.47
C ARG A 127 1.87 5.65 2.81
N ALA A 128 2.09 4.68 1.92
CA ALA A 128 3.37 4.44 1.28
C ALA A 128 3.61 5.34 0.05
N TYR A 129 2.59 5.54 -0.78
CA TYR A 129 2.70 6.24 -2.07
C TYR A 129 2.12 7.66 -2.01
N ASN A 130 2.52 8.55 -2.93
CA ASN A 130 1.87 9.86 -3.09
C ASN A 130 0.49 9.70 -3.74
N ILE A 131 0.43 8.84 -4.75
CA ILE A 131 -0.74 8.61 -5.58
C ILE A 131 -0.98 7.12 -5.65
N ILE A 132 -2.23 6.73 -5.47
CA ILE A 132 -2.67 5.36 -5.74
C ILE A 132 -3.86 5.40 -6.70
N TYR A 133 -3.89 4.46 -7.63
CA TYR A 133 -4.95 4.32 -8.61
C TYR A 133 -5.48 2.89 -8.60
N ASN A 134 -6.76 2.75 -8.28
CA ASN A 134 -7.45 1.48 -8.35
C ASN A 134 -7.77 1.16 -9.81
N LEU A 135 -7.27 0.03 -10.29
CA LEU A 135 -7.50 -0.46 -11.64
C LEU A 135 -8.89 -1.10 -11.81
N GLU A 136 -9.54 -1.47 -10.72
CA GLU A 136 -10.88 -2.03 -10.78
C GLU A 136 -11.92 -0.92 -10.86
N PRO A 137 -12.94 -1.07 -11.72
CA PRO A 137 -14.02 -0.10 -11.79
C PRO A 137 -14.70 0.00 -10.42
N LYS A 138 -14.89 1.23 -9.95
CA LYS A 138 -15.73 1.47 -8.77
C LYS A 138 -17.15 1.08 -9.16
N ASN A 139 -17.71 0.07 -8.52
CA ASN A 139 -19.15 -0.16 -8.61
C ASN A 139 -19.83 1.12 -8.15
N VAL A 140 -20.66 1.71 -9.01
CA VAL A 140 -21.37 2.97 -8.76
C VAL A 140 -22.39 2.84 -7.61
N SER A 141 -22.50 1.66 -6.99
CA SER A 141 -23.41 1.36 -5.87
C SER A 141 -22.94 1.87 -4.50
N ASP A 142 -21.69 2.31 -4.34
CA ASP A 142 -21.17 2.78 -3.03
C ASP A 142 -21.25 4.32 -2.84
N GLN A 143 -21.97 5.04 -3.71
CA GLN A 143 -22.29 6.46 -3.52
C GLN A 143 -23.67 6.68 -2.90
N THR A 144 -23.93 6.03 -1.76
CA THR A 144 -24.99 6.42 -0.83
C THR A 144 -24.52 6.19 0.60
N SER A 145 -23.36 6.76 0.95
CA SER A 145 -23.20 7.19 2.34
C SER A 145 -24.06 8.43 2.51
N GLU A 146 -25.30 8.23 2.99
CA GLU A 146 -26.14 9.30 3.49
C GLU A 146 -25.29 10.20 4.39
N ILE A 147 -25.21 11.48 4.04
CA ILE A 147 -24.77 12.51 4.96
C ILE A 147 -25.87 12.54 6.03
N ILE A 148 -25.66 11.87 7.17
CA ILE A 148 -26.51 12.07 8.33
C ILE A 148 -26.38 13.57 8.67
N PRO A 149 -27.46 14.36 8.61
CA PRO A 149 -27.41 15.76 8.98
C PRO A 149 -26.86 15.87 10.40
N THR A 150 -25.93 16.80 10.63
CA THR A 150 -25.27 16.99 11.93
C THR A 150 -26.24 17.28 13.09
N ASP A 151 -27.48 17.69 12.80
CA ASP A 151 -28.54 17.85 13.80
C ASP A 151 -28.96 16.52 14.44
N ASP A 152 -29.09 15.44 13.66
CA ASP A 152 -29.54 14.14 14.20
C ASP A 152 -28.51 13.52 15.15
N MET A 153 -27.21 13.81 14.96
CA MET A 153 -26.16 13.35 15.88
C MET A 153 -26.13 14.15 17.19
N LEU A 154 -26.48 15.43 17.17
CA LEU A 154 -26.54 16.25 18.39
C LEU A 154 -27.72 15.83 19.27
N ASP A 155 -28.88 15.55 18.67
CA ASP A 155 -30.06 15.08 19.40
C ASP A 155 -29.88 13.68 19.99
N MET A 156 -29.18 12.80 19.27
CA MET A 156 -28.86 11.47 19.77
C MET A 156 -27.83 11.52 20.92
N PHE A 157 -26.89 12.48 20.88
CA PHE A 157 -25.94 12.73 21.97
C PHE A 157 -26.62 13.38 23.19
N ALA A 158 -27.52 14.34 22.97
CA ALA A 158 -28.31 14.98 24.03
C ALA A 158 -29.20 13.96 24.75
N SER A 159 -29.87 13.09 24.01
CA SER A 159 -30.69 12.00 24.56
C SER A 159 -29.87 11.00 25.39
N ALA A 160 -28.62 10.72 24.98
CA ALA A 160 -27.71 9.87 25.75
C ALA A 160 -27.20 10.54 27.04
N LEU A 161 -27.12 11.87 27.06
CA LEU A 161 -26.68 12.65 28.22
C LEU A 161 -27.81 12.83 29.25
N GLU A 162 -29.07 12.94 28.82
CA GLU A 162 -30.24 13.01 29.72
C GLU A 162 -30.51 11.70 30.47
N GLY A 163 -30.04 10.57 29.95
CA GLY A 163 -30.10 9.27 30.63
C GLY A 163 -29.00 9.04 31.68
N LEU A 164 -28.04 9.97 31.83
CA LEU A 164 -26.96 9.84 32.81
C LEU A 164 -27.45 10.34 34.19
N ASP A 165 -27.95 9.41 34.98
CA ASP A 165 -28.29 9.65 36.39
C ASP A 165 -27.02 10.02 37.19
N THR A 166 -26.90 11.30 37.51
CA THR A 166 -25.77 11.89 38.25
C THR A 166 -25.62 11.35 39.67
N GLN A 167 -26.57 10.55 40.16
CA GLN A 167 -26.46 9.89 41.47
C GLN A 167 -25.47 8.71 41.48
N THR A 168 -25.09 8.15 40.33
CA THR A 168 -24.14 7.01 40.27
C THR A 168 -22.65 7.40 40.21
N LEU A 169 -22.33 8.70 40.02
CA LEU A 169 -20.96 9.21 39.94
C LEU A 169 -20.37 9.65 41.29
N GLY A 170 -21.20 9.72 42.36
CA GLY A 170 -20.76 10.07 43.71
C GLY A 170 -20.11 8.93 44.51
N GLU A 171 -20.39 7.67 44.19
CA GLU A 171 -19.96 6.52 45.01
C GLU A 171 -18.65 5.85 44.56
N LYS A 172 -18.05 6.27 43.44
CA LYS A 172 -16.80 5.66 42.92
C LYS A 172 -15.53 6.51 43.04
N ILE A 173 -15.60 7.69 43.66
CA ILE A 173 -14.42 8.51 43.99
C ILE A 173 -14.21 8.47 45.51
N GLY A 174 -14.03 7.27 46.06
CA GLY A 174 -13.99 7.10 47.50
C GLY A 174 -13.47 5.76 47.99
N ASN A 175 -12.52 5.12 47.29
CA ASN A 175 -11.63 4.13 47.91
C ASN A 175 -10.62 3.57 46.90
N GLN A 176 -9.45 4.19 46.77
CA GLN A 176 -8.20 3.48 46.45
C GLN A 176 -7.02 4.17 47.13
N THR A 177 -6.98 4.12 48.46
CA THR A 177 -5.73 4.23 49.22
C THR A 177 -5.17 2.82 49.47
N ALA A 178 -3.87 2.67 49.19
CA ALA A 178 -2.98 1.57 49.59
C ALA A 178 -3.29 0.16 49.00
N THR A 179 -2.38 -0.48 48.27
CA THR A 179 -1.13 -1.01 48.87
C THR A 179 -0.17 -1.52 47.78
N LYS A 180 1.11 -1.12 47.91
CA LYS A 180 2.27 -1.75 47.25
C LYS A 180 2.57 -3.11 47.88
N LYS A 181 2.92 -4.13 47.09
CA LYS A 181 3.85 -5.23 47.46
C LYS A 181 4.35 -5.99 46.21
N PRO A 182 5.47 -6.74 46.28
CA PRO A 182 6.58 -6.58 45.35
C PRO A 182 6.77 -7.76 44.40
N ARG A 183 7.51 -7.47 43.32
CA ARG A 183 7.98 -8.39 42.28
C ARG A 183 8.95 -9.42 42.87
N ALA A 184 8.59 -10.69 42.83
CA ALA A 184 9.47 -11.80 43.18
C ALA A 184 10.46 -12.10 42.05
N THR A 185 11.74 -12.08 42.40
CA THR A 185 12.88 -12.59 41.65
C THR A 185 12.89 -14.13 41.66
N LYS A 186 13.22 -14.75 40.52
CA LYS A 186 13.63 -16.16 40.49
C LYS A 186 14.93 -16.31 39.69
N SER A 187 15.94 -16.79 40.41
CA SER A 187 17.30 -17.07 39.98
C SER A 187 17.41 -18.37 39.17
N THR A 188 18.24 -18.30 38.12
CA THR A 188 19.29 -19.23 37.69
C THR A 188 19.10 -20.75 37.86
N LYS A 189 19.21 -21.48 36.73
CA LYS A 189 19.95 -22.76 36.68
C LYS A 189 20.75 -22.89 35.38
N THR A 190 22.06 -22.97 35.57
CA THR A 190 23.13 -23.28 34.61
C THR A 190 23.08 -24.77 34.24
N ALA A 191 23.32 -25.12 32.97
CA ALA A 191 23.66 -26.48 32.56
C ALA A 191 24.76 -26.45 31.49
N THR A 192 25.97 -26.78 31.92
CA THR A 192 27.16 -27.13 31.12
C THR A 192 27.17 -28.62 30.80
N THR A 193 27.50 -29.01 29.55
CA THR A 193 28.31 -30.18 29.09
C THR A 193 27.92 -30.55 27.64
N LYS A 194 28.75 -31.10 26.73
CA LYS A 194 30.19 -31.41 26.65
C LYS A 194 30.50 -31.63 25.15
N LYS A 195 31.71 -31.27 24.71
CA LYS A 195 32.32 -31.74 23.46
C LYS A 195 32.61 -33.25 23.53
N LYS A 196 32.41 -33.94 22.42
CA LYS A 196 33.28 -35.00 21.90
C LYS A 196 33.33 -34.87 20.39
#